data_AF-A0A425Y3M5-F1
#
_entry.id   AF-A0A425Y3M5-F1
#
_cell.length_a   1.000
_cell.length_b   1.000
_cell.length_c   1.000
_cell.angle_alpha   90.00
_cell.angle_beta   90.00
_cell.angle_gamma   90.00
#
_symmetry.space_group_name_H-M   'P 1'
#
loop_
_entity.id
_entity.type
_entity.pdbx_description
1 polymer ?
#
loop_
_entity_poly.entity_id
_entity_poly.type
_entity_poly.pdbx_seq_one_letter_code
_entity_poly.pdbx_strand_id
1 'polypeptide(L)'
;MKKLILFLAFLYCINPLYSQNKNEYLVAYGQAWGFLKYFHPHPSSVNWDNTLLNDYDKLKNCSTDKAFNEILSELISQCGDYKKKERQLADSLLFTESFEWMNGALFSKVNRAYLRELKTKKAKFKNKYVQINRSAFNPIISNEVNYPDSLFTNAICYLGITRYWNVINYYFPYRRIIKHNWDSIYLKLVPEFVNLTDMDDYYLAVRRLNAKISDGHAATVSQKNLFGRYTTPSLSCQDLEGRIYIDDIEPTCTTQFKKSDRIVAIDNMSIDDRYKELSDVFASSNNYYLKKISYCLLLTQNDNIEITVKRGDTLITDRLKTSPIKFDSSKKQKNKY
;
A
#
# COMPACT_ATOMS: atom_id res chain seq x y z
N MET A 1 -6.11 54.80 -34.31
CA MET A 1 -6.43 53.60 -35.11
C MET A 1 -6.16 52.38 -34.27
N LYS A 2 -7.23 51.69 -33.85
CA LYS A 2 -7.24 50.41 -33.13
C LYS A 2 -6.99 49.24 -34.11
N LYS A 3 -6.67 48.06 -33.56
CA LYS A 3 -6.47 46.72 -34.18
C LYS A 3 -4.96 46.41 -34.30
N LEU A 4 -4.39 45.28 -33.88
CA LEU A 4 -4.93 43.96 -33.56
C LEU A 4 -3.78 43.09 -32.99
N ILE A 5 -3.64 42.91 -31.67
CA ILE A 5 -2.86 41.77 -31.12
C ILE A 5 -3.51 41.37 -29.79
N LEU A 6 -4.51 40.48 -29.86
CA LEU A 6 -5.03 39.77 -28.69
C LEU A 6 -5.66 38.46 -29.19
N PHE A 7 -5.52 37.42 -28.37
CA PHE A 7 -5.94 36.02 -28.56
C PHE A 7 -4.95 35.07 -29.24
N LEU A 8 -4.05 34.49 -28.43
CA LEU A 8 -3.70 33.06 -28.47
C LEU A 8 -2.92 32.66 -27.20
N ALA A 9 -3.53 32.88 -26.03
CA ALA A 9 -3.00 32.41 -24.75
C ALA A 9 -4.17 32.01 -23.83
N PHE A 10 -4.99 31.06 -24.28
CA PHE A 10 -6.01 30.44 -23.43
C PHE A 10 -6.27 29.03 -23.95
N LEU A 11 -5.44 28.07 -23.51
CA LEU A 11 -5.71 26.62 -23.52
C LEU A 11 -4.50 25.86 -22.97
N TYR A 12 -4.24 25.99 -21.67
CA TYR A 12 -3.50 24.96 -20.93
C TYR A 12 -3.93 24.96 -19.45
N CYS A 13 -5.23 24.84 -19.23
CA CYS A 13 -5.80 24.44 -17.95
C CYS A 13 -6.82 23.33 -18.22
N ILE A 14 -6.34 22.15 -18.62
CA ILE A 14 -7.17 20.95 -18.68
C ILE A 14 -7.19 20.34 -17.26
N ASN A 15 -8.15 20.81 -16.48
CA ASN A 15 -8.98 20.12 -15.48
C ASN A 15 -8.33 19.11 -14.50
N PRO A 16 -8.02 19.50 -13.25
CA PRO A 16 -7.91 18.55 -12.14
C PRO A 16 -9.17 17.70 -11.95
N LEU A 17 -10.37 18.24 -12.24
CA LEU A 17 -11.65 17.51 -12.19
C LEU A 17 -11.71 16.30 -13.13
N TYR A 18 -11.07 16.39 -14.30
CA TYR A 18 -11.10 15.32 -15.31
C TYR A 18 -10.17 14.16 -14.95
N SER A 19 -9.01 14.47 -14.36
CA SER A 19 -8.11 13.46 -13.78
C SER A 19 -8.75 12.77 -12.57
N GLN A 20 -9.50 13.52 -11.76
CA GLN A 20 -10.20 13.00 -10.58
C GLN A 20 -11.25 11.92 -10.95
N ASN A 21 -12.08 12.15 -11.96
CA ASN A 21 -13.09 11.17 -12.39
C ASN A 21 -12.50 9.83 -12.89
N LYS A 22 -11.34 9.86 -13.57
CA LYS A 22 -10.68 8.64 -14.08
C LYS A 22 -10.22 7.71 -12.97
N ASN A 23 -9.67 8.29 -11.90
CA ASN A 23 -9.21 7.54 -10.74
C ASN A 23 -10.40 6.92 -10.00
N GLU A 24 -11.53 7.62 -9.93
CA GLU A 24 -12.75 7.08 -9.34
C GLU A 24 -13.32 5.90 -10.15
N TYR A 25 -13.22 5.89 -11.48
CA TYR A 25 -13.57 4.73 -12.30
C TYR A 25 -12.69 3.52 -12.02
N LEU A 26 -11.36 3.70 -11.94
CA LEU A 26 -10.45 2.61 -11.57
C LEU A 26 -10.81 2.06 -10.18
N VAL A 27 -11.05 2.94 -9.21
CA VAL A 27 -11.43 2.55 -7.85
C VAL A 27 -12.74 1.75 -7.85
N ALA A 28 -13.81 2.29 -8.45
CA ALA A 28 -15.11 1.66 -8.48
C ALA A 28 -15.10 0.32 -9.25
N TYR A 29 -14.35 0.25 -10.36
CA TYR A 29 -14.14 -0.99 -11.10
C TYR A 29 -13.38 -2.01 -10.26
N GLY A 30 -12.27 -1.64 -9.63
CA GLY A 30 -11.44 -2.56 -8.84
C GLY A 30 -12.17 -3.14 -7.63
N GLN A 31 -13.08 -2.36 -7.02
CA GLN A 31 -13.97 -2.81 -5.96
C GLN A 31 -14.99 -3.85 -6.47
N ALA A 32 -15.65 -3.54 -7.60
CA ALA A 32 -16.62 -4.45 -8.22
C ALA A 32 -15.95 -5.73 -8.75
N TRP A 33 -14.80 -5.61 -9.41
CA TRP A 33 -13.98 -6.72 -9.89
C TRP A 33 -13.62 -7.68 -8.78
N GLY A 34 -13.09 -7.17 -7.66
CA GLY A 34 -12.72 -8.04 -6.55
C GLY A 34 -13.93 -8.67 -5.87
N PHE A 35 -15.05 -7.93 -5.76
CA PHE A 35 -16.29 -8.51 -5.29
C PHE A 35 -16.76 -9.68 -6.16
N LEU A 36 -16.77 -9.52 -7.48
CA LEU A 36 -17.16 -10.61 -8.38
C LEU A 36 -16.18 -11.78 -8.29
N LYS A 37 -14.87 -11.52 -8.27
CA LYS A 37 -13.82 -12.54 -8.09
C LYS A 37 -13.98 -13.36 -6.81
N TYR A 38 -14.33 -12.73 -5.70
CA TYR A 38 -14.37 -13.37 -4.38
C TYR A 38 -15.76 -13.86 -3.97
N PHE A 39 -16.83 -13.32 -4.54
CA PHE A 39 -18.21 -13.57 -4.12
C PHE A 39 -19.14 -14.12 -5.20
N HIS A 40 -18.80 -14.07 -6.49
CA HIS A 40 -19.60 -14.76 -7.51
C HIS A 40 -19.39 -16.30 -7.40
N PRO A 41 -20.41 -17.17 -7.59
CA PRO A 41 -20.25 -18.63 -7.55
C PRO A 41 -19.51 -19.28 -8.72
N HIS A 42 -19.36 -18.56 -9.84
CA HIS A 42 -18.55 -18.96 -11.00
C HIS A 42 -17.15 -18.31 -11.09
N PRO A 43 -16.45 -17.96 -9.99
CA PRO A 43 -15.17 -17.26 -10.13
C PRO A 43 -14.08 -18.22 -10.63
N SER A 44 -14.34 -19.53 -10.64
CA SER A 44 -13.38 -20.55 -11.06
C SER A 44 -13.18 -20.63 -12.57
N SER A 45 -14.17 -20.24 -13.36
CA SER A 45 -14.15 -20.33 -14.83
C SER A 45 -13.60 -19.08 -15.53
N VAL A 46 -13.52 -17.94 -14.83
CA VAL A 46 -13.05 -16.66 -15.39
C VAL A 46 -11.57 -16.44 -15.03
N ASN A 47 -10.77 -15.96 -15.99
CA ASN A 47 -9.43 -15.45 -15.71
C ASN A 47 -9.52 -13.97 -15.27
N TRP A 48 -9.76 -13.77 -13.97
CA TRP A 48 -10.00 -12.45 -13.40
C TRP A 48 -8.87 -11.45 -13.63
N ASP A 49 -7.61 -11.88 -13.54
CA ASP A 49 -6.50 -10.95 -13.76
C ASP A 49 -6.51 -10.46 -15.21
N ASN A 50 -6.68 -11.36 -16.18
CA ASN A 50 -6.78 -10.98 -17.58
C ASN A 50 -7.95 -10.03 -17.84
N THR A 51 -9.11 -10.25 -17.21
CA THR A 51 -10.24 -9.31 -17.36
C THR A 51 -9.87 -7.90 -16.90
N LEU A 52 -9.25 -7.77 -15.71
CA LEU A 52 -8.84 -6.46 -15.19
C LEU A 52 -7.75 -5.82 -16.06
N LEU A 53 -6.76 -6.59 -16.48
CA LEU A 53 -5.66 -6.09 -17.31
C LEU A 53 -6.16 -5.64 -18.69
N ASN A 54 -7.10 -6.36 -19.29
CA ASN A 54 -7.69 -6.01 -20.60
C ASN A 54 -8.60 -4.76 -20.52
N ASP A 55 -9.31 -4.57 -19.40
CA ASP A 55 -10.19 -3.41 -19.23
C ASP A 55 -9.44 -2.16 -18.73
N TYR A 56 -8.19 -2.29 -18.28
CA TYR A 56 -7.40 -1.19 -17.72
C TYR A 56 -7.31 0.03 -18.65
N ASP A 57 -6.95 -0.18 -19.93
CA ASP A 57 -6.82 0.92 -20.89
C ASP A 57 -8.18 1.54 -21.24
N LYS A 58 -9.26 0.73 -21.28
CA LYS A 58 -10.62 1.25 -21.48
C LYS A 58 -11.01 2.16 -20.31
N LEU A 59 -10.69 1.78 -19.08
CA LEU A 59 -10.97 2.56 -17.87
C LEU A 59 -10.17 3.87 -17.83
N LYS A 60 -8.88 3.83 -18.18
CA LYS A 60 -8.01 5.01 -18.24
C LYS A 60 -8.45 6.03 -19.29
N ASN A 61 -9.03 5.55 -20.39
CA ASN A 61 -9.56 6.37 -21.47
C ASN A 61 -11.06 6.69 -21.31
N CYS A 62 -11.71 6.12 -20.30
CA CYS A 62 -13.11 6.37 -20.00
C CYS A 62 -13.33 7.82 -19.59
N SER A 63 -14.39 8.43 -20.11
CA SER A 63 -14.67 9.86 -19.95
C SER A 63 -16.08 10.15 -19.41
N THR A 64 -16.94 9.14 -19.28
CA THR A 64 -18.34 9.32 -18.85
C THR A 64 -18.81 8.15 -17.99
N ASP A 65 -19.68 8.42 -17.01
CA ASP A 65 -20.32 7.40 -16.18
C ASP A 65 -21.04 6.33 -17.01
N LYS A 66 -21.61 6.73 -18.15
CA LYS A 66 -22.27 5.80 -19.07
C LYS A 66 -21.28 4.78 -19.62
N ALA A 67 -20.17 5.24 -20.20
CA ALA A 67 -19.13 4.37 -20.74
C ALA A 67 -18.49 3.51 -19.64
N PHE A 68 -18.28 4.05 -18.44
CA PHE A 68 -17.81 3.29 -17.29
C PHE A 68 -18.76 2.13 -16.94
N ASN A 69 -20.07 2.42 -16.90
CA ASN A 69 -21.07 1.41 -16.58
C ASN A 69 -21.24 0.37 -17.69
N GLU A 70 -20.99 0.71 -18.95
CA GLU A 70 -20.93 -0.26 -20.05
C GLU A 70 -19.77 -1.25 -19.83
N ILE A 71 -18.55 -0.77 -19.52
CA ILE A 71 -17.39 -1.61 -19.18
C ILE A 71 -17.71 -2.51 -17.97
N LEU A 72 -18.33 -1.96 -16.92
CA LEU A 72 -18.73 -2.76 -15.75
C LEU A 72 -19.81 -3.80 -16.09
N SER A 73 -20.71 -3.50 -17.03
CA SER A 73 -21.74 -4.45 -17.47
C SER A 73 -21.11 -5.61 -18.25
N GLU A 74 -20.09 -5.34 -19.08
CA GLU A 74 -19.27 -6.36 -19.76
C GLU A 74 -18.53 -7.25 -18.75
N LEU A 75 -18.01 -6.68 -17.66
CA LEU A 75 -17.39 -7.45 -16.58
C LEU A 75 -18.43 -8.37 -15.90
N ILE A 76 -19.61 -7.84 -15.58
CA ILE A 76 -20.68 -8.59 -14.93
C ILE A 76 -21.17 -9.73 -15.84
N SER A 77 -21.34 -9.49 -17.14
CA SER A 77 -21.85 -10.51 -18.07
C SER A 77 -20.93 -11.74 -18.19
N GLN A 78 -19.61 -11.55 -18.05
CA GLN A 78 -18.62 -12.65 -18.03
C GLN A 78 -18.84 -13.63 -16.86
N CYS A 79 -19.54 -13.21 -15.80
CA CYS A 79 -19.82 -14.07 -14.65
C CYS A 79 -20.85 -15.16 -14.97
N GLY A 80 -21.71 -14.94 -15.98
CA GLY A 80 -22.82 -15.81 -16.33
C GLY A 80 -23.88 -15.90 -15.24
N ASP A 81 -24.82 -16.83 -15.43
CA ASP A 81 -25.90 -17.08 -14.48
C ASP A 81 -25.40 -17.83 -13.23
N TYR A 82 -26.15 -17.70 -12.14
CA TYR A 82 -25.89 -18.46 -10.92
C TYR A 82 -27.20 -18.77 -10.18
N LYS A 83 -27.18 -19.85 -9.39
CA LYS A 83 -28.32 -20.25 -8.57
C LYS A 83 -28.51 -19.26 -7.41
N LYS A 84 -29.60 -18.50 -7.46
CA LYS A 84 -30.01 -17.60 -6.39
C LYS A 84 -30.44 -18.39 -5.15
N LYS A 85 -29.90 -18.03 -3.99
CA LYS A 85 -30.26 -18.58 -2.69
C LYS A 85 -29.97 -17.56 -1.61
N GLU A 86 -30.91 -17.33 -0.70
CA GLU A 86 -30.72 -16.37 0.39
C GLU A 86 -29.46 -16.72 1.21
N ARG A 87 -28.59 -15.72 1.39
CA ARG A 87 -27.37 -15.80 2.20
C ARG A 87 -27.70 -15.25 3.58
N GLN A 88 -27.54 -16.08 4.61
CA GLN A 88 -27.48 -15.58 5.98
C GLN A 88 -26.16 -14.82 6.14
N LEU A 89 -26.26 -13.49 6.27
CA LEU A 89 -25.13 -12.64 6.66
C LEU A 89 -25.03 -12.69 8.18
N ALA A 90 -23.85 -13.03 8.70
CA ALA A 90 -23.62 -13.09 10.14
C ALA A 90 -23.77 -11.69 10.76
N ASP A 91 -24.19 -11.65 12.03
CA ASP A 91 -24.34 -10.40 12.75
C ASP A 91 -23.01 -9.65 12.86
N SER A 92 -23.11 -8.32 12.80
CA SER A 92 -22.03 -7.41 12.43
C SER A 92 -20.77 -7.59 13.26
N LEU A 93 -20.83 -7.92 14.54
CA LEU A 93 -19.65 -7.91 15.43
C LEU A 93 -18.48 -8.83 15.00
N LEU A 94 -18.74 -9.90 14.25
CA LEU A 94 -17.72 -10.80 13.67
C LEU A 94 -17.50 -10.57 12.16
N PHE A 95 -18.27 -9.68 11.54
CA PHE A 95 -18.31 -9.49 10.10
C PHE A 95 -17.27 -8.48 9.65
N THR A 96 -16.12 -8.96 9.16
CA THR A 96 -15.01 -8.09 8.74
C THR A 96 -15.17 -7.52 7.33
N GLU A 97 -16.06 -8.07 6.50
CA GLU A 97 -16.31 -7.62 5.13
C GLU A 97 -17.03 -6.24 5.11
N SER A 98 -16.47 -5.25 4.39
CA SER A 98 -17.19 -4.01 4.08
C SER A 98 -17.72 -4.01 2.66
N PHE A 99 -18.98 -3.62 2.51
CA PHE A 99 -19.66 -3.44 1.22
C PHE A 99 -20.16 -2.01 1.02
N GLU A 100 -19.71 -1.06 1.84
CA GLU A 100 -20.17 0.34 1.78
C GLU A 100 -19.87 0.98 0.42
N TRP A 101 -18.76 0.58 -0.21
CA TRP A 101 -18.41 1.01 -1.56
C TRP A 101 -19.52 0.78 -2.60
N MET A 102 -20.39 -0.23 -2.42
CA MET A 102 -21.53 -0.48 -3.33
C MET A 102 -22.56 0.66 -3.35
N ASN A 103 -22.47 1.60 -2.40
CA ASN A 103 -23.31 2.78 -2.32
C ASN A 103 -22.74 3.97 -3.12
N GLY A 104 -21.54 3.86 -3.70
CA GLY A 104 -20.89 4.93 -4.48
C GLY A 104 -21.72 5.38 -5.69
N ALA A 105 -21.74 6.68 -5.99
CA ALA A 105 -22.66 7.27 -6.98
C ALA A 105 -22.45 6.79 -8.43
N LEU A 106 -21.22 6.35 -8.77
CA LEU A 106 -20.84 5.95 -10.13
C LEU A 106 -21.59 4.74 -10.68
N PHE A 107 -22.08 3.84 -9.83
CA PHE A 107 -22.79 2.65 -10.30
C PHE A 107 -24.19 3.01 -10.80
N SER A 108 -24.48 2.63 -12.04
CA SER A 108 -25.83 2.65 -12.60
C SER A 108 -26.79 1.85 -11.72
N LYS A 109 -28.09 2.19 -11.80
CA LYS A 109 -29.13 1.46 -11.06
C LYS A 109 -29.09 -0.04 -11.35
N VAL A 110 -28.81 -0.44 -12.60
CA VAL A 110 -28.76 -1.84 -13.05
C VAL A 110 -27.56 -2.56 -12.43
N ASN A 111 -26.34 -2.04 -12.61
CA ASN A 111 -25.13 -2.68 -12.07
C ASN A 111 -25.17 -2.78 -10.54
N ARG A 112 -25.64 -1.72 -9.88
CA ARG A 112 -25.80 -1.70 -8.42
C ARG A 112 -26.82 -2.74 -7.94
N ALA A 113 -27.95 -2.87 -8.63
CA ALA A 113 -28.96 -3.85 -8.29
C ALA A 113 -28.41 -5.28 -8.40
N TYR A 114 -27.65 -5.57 -9.46
CA TYR A 114 -26.98 -6.86 -9.63
C TYR A 114 -26.00 -7.17 -8.49
N LEU A 115 -25.09 -6.24 -8.18
CA LEU A 115 -24.08 -6.41 -7.11
C LEU A 115 -24.74 -6.64 -5.75
N ARG A 116 -25.82 -5.90 -5.45
CA ARG A 116 -26.58 -6.05 -4.20
C ARG A 116 -27.34 -7.38 -4.15
N GLU A 117 -27.94 -7.81 -5.25
CA GLU A 117 -28.58 -9.11 -5.32
C GLU A 117 -27.55 -10.22 -5.10
N LEU A 118 -26.39 -10.16 -5.75
CA LEU A 118 -25.33 -11.15 -5.56
C LEU A 118 -24.83 -11.20 -4.10
N LYS A 119 -24.74 -10.05 -3.44
CA LYS A 119 -24.33 -9.96 -2.02
C LYS A 119 -25.27 -10.78 -1.12
N THR A 120 -26.58 -10.69 -1.35
CA THR A 120 -27.60 -11.28 -0.47
C THR A 120 -28.17 -12.61 -0.96
N LYS A 121 -28.16 -12.88 -2.27
CA LYS A 121 -28.86 -14.01 -2.89
C LYS A 121 -27.95 -14.93 -3.67
N LYS A 122 -26.92 -15.49 -3.04
CA LYS A 122 -26.06 -16.51 -3.67
C LYS A 122 -25.99 -17.81 -2.88
N ALA A 123 -25.97 -18.94 -3.60
CA ALA A 123 -25.64 -20.23 -3.01
C ALA A 123 -24.22 -20.24 -2.40
N LYS A 124 -24.01 -21.09 -1.40
CA LYS A 124 -22.65 -21.38 -0.90
C LYS A 124 -21.85 -22.05 -2.02
N PHE A 125 -20.59 -21.65 -2.17
CA PHE A 125 -19.68 -22.20 -3.16
C PHE A 125 -18.26 -22.29 -2.58
N LYS A 126 -17.40 -23.09 -3.21
CA LYS A 126 -15.99 -23.17 -2.87
C LYS A 126 -15.24 -22.07 -3.61
N ASN A 127 -14.67 -21.11 -2.87
CA ASN A 127 -13.88 -20.05 -3.47
C ASN A 127 -12.54 -20.62 -3.99
N LYS A 128 -12.17 -20.29 -5.24
CA LYS A 128 -10.92 -20.73 -5.88
C LYS A 128 -9.70 -20.01 -5.29
N TYR A 129 -9.84 -18.74 -4.95
CA TYR A 129 -8.75 -17.86 -4.55
C TYR A 129 -8.54 -17.82 -3.03
N VAL A 130 -9.56 -18.20 -2.24
CA VAL A 130 -9.51 -18.12 -0.78
C VAL A 130 -9.93 -19.42 -0.14
N GLN A 131 -9.04 -19.93 0.71
CA GLN A 131 -9.28 -21.08 1.59
C GLN A 131 -9.20 -20.64 3.04
N ILE A 132 -9.78 -21.40 3.96
CA ILE A 132 -9.66 -21.15 5.39
C ILE A 132 -8.69 -22.17 5.98
N ASN A 133 -7.65 -21.69 6.66
CA ASN A 133 -6.80 -22.53 7.47
C ASN A 133 -7.63 -23.11 8.63
N ARG A 134 -7.82 -24.42 8.68
CA ARG A 134 -8.68 -25.05 9.70
C ARG A 134 -8.14 -24.94 11.12
N SER A 135 -6.83 -24.74 11.30
CA SER A 135 -6.21 -24.68 12.63
C SER A 135 -6.17 -23.26 13.21
N ALA A 136 -5.93 -22.26 12.36
CA ALA A 136 -5.80 -20.86 12.77
C ALA A 136 -6.99 -19.97 12.35
N PHE A 137 -7.94 -20.53 11.60
CA PHE A 137 -9.08 -19.83 10.97
C PHE A 137 -8.72 -18.63 10.08
N ASN A 138 -7.43 -18.45 9.77
CA ASN A 138 -6.95 -17.40 8.89
C ASN A 138 -7.23 -17.71 7.41
N PRO A 139 -7.52 -16.69 6.59
CA PRO A 139 -7.63 -16.86 5.15
C PRO A 139 -6.27 -17.24 4.55
N ILE A 140 -6.29 -18.16 3.60
CA ILE A 140 -5.17 -18.51 2.74
C ILE A 140 -5.54 -18.05 1.34
N ILE A 141 -4.83 -17.04 0.85
CA ILE A 141 -4.91 -16.60 -0.55
C ILE A 141 -4.06 -17.56 -1.39
N SER A 142 -4.65 -18.13 -2.42
CA SER A 142 -4.04 -19.15 -3.28
C SER A 142 -4.51 -18.99 -4.72
N ASN A 143 -3.85 -19.66 -5.66
CA ASN A 143 -4.20 -19.63 -7.09
C ASN A 143 -4.15 -18.22 -7.73
N GLU A 144 -3.39 -17.30 -7.14
CA GLU A 144 -3.03 -16.02 -7.76
C GLU A 144 -1.80 -16.23 -8.67
N VAL A 145 -1.81 -15.59 -9.84
CA VAL A 145 -0.66 -15.60 -10.74
C VAL A 145 0.45 -14.76 -10.14
N ASN A 146 1.66 -15.33 -10.08
CA ASN A 146 2.87 -14.60 -9.74
C ASN A 146 3.45 -13.96 -11.00
N TYR A 147 3.39 -12.63 -11.08
CA TYR A 147 3.92 -11.87 -12.21
C TYR A 147 5.39 -11.53 -11.96
N PRO A 148 6.33 -11.94 -12.83
CA PRO A 148 7.73 -11.56 -12.69
C PRO A 148 7.93 -10.06 -12.94
N ASP A 149 8.99 -9.50 -12.36
CA ASP A 149 9.37 -8.09 -12.51
C ASP A 149 9.52 -7.67 -13.98
N SER A 150 9.86 -8.59 -14.89
CA SER A 150 9.96 -8.33 -16.34
C SER A 150 8.63 -7.97 -17.02
N LEU A 151 7.49 -8.22 -16.37
CA LEU A 151 6.16 -7.83 -16.85
C LEU A 151 5.65 -6.52 -16.24
N PHE A 152 6.52 -5.76 -15.57
CA PHE A 152 6.16 -4.49 -14.95
C PHE A 152 5.46 -3.54 -15.94
N THR A 153 4.24 -3.13 -15.59
CA THR A 153 3.43 -2.13 -16.30
C THR A 153 2.51 -1.42 -15.30
N ASN A 154 1.93 -0.26 -15.67
CA ASN A 154 0.93 0.39 -14.83
C ASN A 154 -0.32 -0.47 -14.61
N ALA A 155 -0.69 -1.32 -15.59
CA ALA A 155 -1.79 -2.26 -15.45
C ALA A 155 -1.49 -3.34 -14.38
N ILE A 156 -0.25 -3.83 -14.32
CA ILE A 156 0.21 -4.74 -13.26
C ILE A 156 0.24 -4.03 -11.90
N CYS A 157 0.66 -2.77 -11.83
CA CYS A 157 0.60 -1.99 -10.59
C CYS A 157 -0.85 -1.84 -10.10
N TYR A 158 -1.78 -1.53 -11.02
CA TYR A 158 -3.21 -1.45 -10.73
C TYR A 158 -3.78 -2.79 -10.25
N LEU A 159 -3.42 -3.91 -10.89
CA LEU A 159 -3.80 -5.25 -10.45
C LEU A 159 -3.29 -5.53 -9.02
N GLY A 160 -2.04 -5.15 -8.72
CA GLY A 160 -1.41 -5.32 -7.41
C GLY A 160 -2.18 -4.62 -6.29
N ILE A 161 -2.40 -3.31 -6.40
CA ILE A 161 -3.16 -2.56 -5.39
C ILE A 161 -4.61 -3.04 -5.30
N THR A 162 -5.23 -3.40 -6.42
CA THR A 162 -6.62 -3.88 -6.45
C THR A 162 -6.77 -5.23 -5.74
N ARG A 163 -5.87 -6.18 -5.99
CA ARG A 163 -5.81 -7.45 -5.25
C ARG A 163 -5.62 -7.18 -3.76
N TYR A 164 -4.63 -6.37 -3.41
CA TYR A 164 -4.31 -6.06 -2.02
C TYR A 164 -5.51 -5.46 -1.28
N TRP A 165 -6.12 -4.43 -1.85
CA TRP A 165 -7.28 -3.77 -1.25
C TRP A 165 -8.42 -4.74 -0.98
N ASN A 166 -8.75 -5.58 -1.96
CA ASN A 166 -9.84 -6.55 -1.82
C ASN A 166 -9.53 -7.64 -0.80
N VAL A 167 -8.29 -8.14 -0.75
CA VAL A 167 -7.87 -9.13 0.25
C VAL A 167 -8.04 -8.56 1.66
N ILE A 168 -7.57 -7.34 1.91
CA ILE A 168 -7.75 -6.70 3.21
C ILE A 168 -9.21 -6.39 3.49
N ASN A 169 -9.96 -5.93 2.48
CA ASN A 169 -11.35 -5.52 2.64
C ASN A 169 -12.28 -6.67 3.03
N TYR A 170 -11.99 -7.89 2.56
CA TYR A 170 -12.89 -9.04 2.76
C TYR A 170 -12.35 -10.07 3.75
N TYR A 171 -11.03 -10.16 3.93
CA TYR A 171 -10.42 -11.29 4.62
C TYR A 171 -9.50 -10.89 5.78
N PHE A 172 -9.12 -9.63 5.93
CA PHE A 172 -8.28 -9.24 7.06
C PHE A 172 -9.08 -9.21 8.38
N PRO A 173 -8.70 -10.02 9.39
CA PRO A 173 -9.46 -10.12 10.65
C PRO A 173 -9.59 -8.80 11.40
N TYR A 174 -8.58 -7.94 11.26
CA TYR A 174 -8.48 -6.66 11.98
C TYR A 174 -8.91 -5.46 11.13
N ARG A 175 -9.63 -5.67 10.01
CA ARG A 175 -10.07 -4.58 9.11
C ARG A 175 -10.79 -3.44 9.85
N ARG A 176 -11.61 -3.77 10.86
CA ARG A 176 -12.42 -2.81 11.62
C ARG A 176 -11.61 -1.86 12.51
N ILE A 177 -10.38 -2.24 12.87
CA ILE A 177 -9.49 -1.44 13.73
C ILE A 177 -8.39 -0.73 12.91
N ILE A 178 -8.42 -0.84 11.58
CA ILE A 178 -7.62 0.03 10.71
C ILE A 178 -8.06 1.47 10.98
N LYS A 179 -7.13 2.31 11.44
CA LYS A 179 -7.40 3.70 11.88
C LYS A 179 -7.98 4.57 10.77
N HIS A 180 -7.61 4.29 9.53
CA HIS A 180 -7.99 5.05 8.36
C HIS A 180 -9.15 4.36 7.63
N ASN A 181 -10.03 5.16 7.01
CA ASN A 181 -11.05 4.60 6.12
C ASN A 181 -10.39 3.87 4.94
N TRP A 182 -10.59 2.55 4.86
CA TRP A 182 -9.94 1.69 3.88
C TRP A 182 -10.30 2.03 2.43
N ASP A 183 -11.54 2.44 2.18
CA ASP A 183 -12.02 2.82 0.84
C ASP A 183 -11.35 4.14 0.41
N SER A 184 -11.16 5.06 1.36
CA SER A 184 -10.44 6.32 1.14
C SER A 184 -8.95 6.11 0.91
N ILE A 185 -8.33 5.11 1.54
CA ILE A 185 -6.93 4.73 1.26
C ILE A 185 -6.78 4.30 -0.19
N TYR A 186 -7.69 3.44 -0.67
CA TYR A 186 -7.67 2.96 -2.05
C TYR A 186 -7.84 4.09 -3.05
N LEU A 187 -8.82 4.96 -2.83
CA LEU A 187 -9.05 6.14 -3.66
C LEU A 187 -7.81 7.04 -3.77
N LYS A 188 -7.07 7.20 -2.68
CA LYS A 188 -5.85 8.03 -2.66
C LYS A 188 -4.66 7.36 -3.32
N LEU A 189 -4.51 6.03 -3.18
CA LEU A 189 -3.31 5.32 -3.62
C LEU A 189 -3.39 4.76 -5.04
N VAL A 190 -4.59 4.47 -5.57
CA VAL A 190 -4.73 4.05 -6.98
C VAL A 190 -4.03 5.01 -7.95
N PRO A 191 -4.21 6.35 -7.87
CA PRO A 191 -3.51 7.31 -8.71
C PRO A 191 -1.97 7.22 -8.60
N GLU A 192 -1.43 6.95 -7.41
CA GLU A 192 0.01 6.76 -7.21
C GLU A 192 0.48 5.52 -7.96
N PHE A 193 -0.18 4.38 -7.74
CA PHE A 193 0.20 3.10 -8.33
C PHE A 193 0.14 3.09 -9.85
N VAL A 194 -0.87 3.71 -10.45
CA VAL A 194 -1.05 3.72 -11.92
C VAL A 194 -0.13 4.71 -12.66
N ASN A 195 0.66 5.48 -11.93
CA ASN A 195 1.66 6.40 -12.48
C ASN A 195 3.11 5.96 -12.17
N LEU A 196 3.32 4.82 -11.51
CA LEU A 196 4.66 4.30 -11.23
C LEU A 196 5.38 3.87 -12.51
N THR A 197 6.65 4.21 -12.61
CA THR A 197 7.48 3.89 -13.79
C THR A 197 8.62 2.94 -13.49
N ASP A 198 8.85 2.61 -12.21
CA ASP A 198 9.95 1.77 -11.77
C ASP A 198 9.48 0.74 -10.71
N MET A 199 10.10 -0.44 -10.73
CA MET A 199 9.74 -1.56 -9.85
C MET A 199 10.06 -1.27 -8.38
N ASP A 200 11.11 -0.50 -8.09
CA ASP A 200 11.46 -0.13 -6.72
C ASP A 200 10.45 0.84 -6.13
N ASP A 201 9.98 1.80 -6.92
CA ASP A 201 8.90 2.70 -6.52
C ASP A 201 7.61 1.92 -6.25
N TYR A 202 7.33 0.86 -7.02
CA TYR A 202 6.22 -0.05 -6.73
C TYR A 202 6.40 -0.80 -5.42
N TYR A 203 7.57 -1.38 -5.14
CA TYR A 203 7.81 -2.02 -3.85
C TYR A 203 7.69 -1.02 -2.68
N LEU A 204 8.14 0.22 -2.87
CA LEU A 204 7.97 1.29 -1.89
C LEU A 204 6.49 1.65 -1.68
N ALA A 205 5.71 1.77 -2.75
CA ALA A 205 4.28 2.05 -2.68
C ALA A 205 3.51 0.91 -1.98
N VAL A 206 3.87 -0.35 -2.23
CA VAL A 206 3.30 -1.50 -1.52
C VAL A 206 3.66 -1.48 -0.02
N ARG A 207 4.88 -1.07 0.35
CA ARG A 207 5.25 -0.88 1.76
C ARG A 207 4.42 0.20 2.43
N ARG A 208 4.22 1.33 1.76
CA ARG A 208 3.34 2.40 2.25
C ARG A 208 1.92 1.91 2.47
N LEU A 209 1.40 1.12 1.53
CA LEU A 209 0.09 0.49 1.65
C LEU A 209 0.01 -0.47 2.84
N ASN A 210 1.02 -1.32 3.05
CA ASN A 210 1.14 -2.18 4.24
C ASN A 210 1.15 -1.37 5.54
N ALA A 211 1.88 -0.26 5.59
CA ALA A 211 1.96 0.56 6.79
C ALA A 211 0.57 1.08 7.22
N LYS A 212 -0.34 1.32 6.25
CA LYS A 212 -1.69 1.80 6.55
C LYS A 212 -2.59 0.79 7.26
N ILE A 213 -2.28 -0.52 7.26
CA ILE A 213 -3.04 -1.51 8.03
C ILE A 213 -2.54 -1.69 9.46
N SER A 214 -1.38 -1.12 9.81
CA SER A 214 -0.80 -1.11 11.17
C SER A 214 -0.63 -2.51 11.79
N ASP A 215 -0.27 -3.51 10.99
CA ASP A 215 0.00 -4.88 11.45
C ASP A 215 1.49 -5.19 11.32
N GLY A 216 2.17 -5.49 12.43
CA GLY A 216 3.60 -5.84 12.46
C GLY A 216 3.96 -7.18 11.79
N HIS A 217 2.98 -7.93 11.27
CA HIS A 217 3.20 -9.10 10.41
C HIS A 217 3.13 -8.76 8.92
N ALA A 218 2.70 -7.54 8.56
CA ALA A 218 2.57 -7.07 7.18
C ALA A 218 3.93 -6.70 6.58
N ALA A 219 4.77 -7.71 6.40
CA ALA A 219 6.09 -7.61 5.82
C ALA A 219 6.03 -7.69 4.28
N THR A 220 6.84 -6.86 3.60
CA THR A 220 7.18 -7.07 2.18
C THR A 220 8.65 -7.32 2.04
N VAL A 221 9.01 -8.38 1.31
CA VAL A 221 10.39 -8.61 0.90
C VAL A 221 10.63 -7.77 -0.35
N SER A 222 11.51 -6.77 -0.26
CA SER A 222 12.11 -6.12 -1.43
C SER A 222 13.60 -6.42 -1.41
N GLN A 223 14.20 -6.62 -2.58
CA GLN A 223 15.65 -6.84 -2.70
C GLN A 223 16.46 -5.55 -2.48
N LYS A 224 15.83 -4.37 -2.55
CA LYS A 224 16.51 -3.09 -2.34
C LYS A 224 16.32 -2.60 -0.90
N ASN A 225 17.42 -2.29 -0.24
CA ASN A 225 17.41 -1.61 1.05
C ASN A 225 17.02 -0.14 0.82
N LEU A 226 15.72 0.14 0.97
CA LEU A 226 15.12 1.46 0.73
C LEU A 226 15.77 2.58 1.55
N PHE A 227 16.21 2.29 2.77
CA PHE A 227 16.78 3.30 3.67
C PHE A 227 18.29 3.39 3.61
N GLY A 228 18.97 2.52 2.85
CA GLY A 228 20.42 2.49 2.82
C GLY A 228 21.02 1.08 2.88
N ARG A 229 22.10 0.85 2.15
CA ARG A 229 22.90 -0.39 2.22
C ARG A 229 24.03 -0.31 3.23
N TYR A 230 24.26 0.87 3.79
CA TYR A 230 25.32 1.15 4.75
C TYR A 230 24.71 1.62 6.07
N THR A 231 25.45 1.42 7.15
CA THR A 231 25.15 1.93 8.48
C THR A 231 26.44 2.32 9.19
N THR A 232 26.36 3.02 10.32
CA THR A 232 27.51 3.24 11.20
C THR A 232 27.48 2.22 12.36
N PRO A 233 28.13 1.04 12.24
CA PRO A 233 28.03 0.00 13.26
C PRO A 233 28.67 0.43 14.59
N SER A 234 29.56 1.41 14.54
CA SER A 234 30.29 1.94 15.69
C SER A 234 29.49 2.85 16.60
N LEU A 235 28.19 3.04 16.31
CA LEU A 235 27.28 3.84 17.11
C LEU A 235 25.93 3.11 17.23
N SER A 236 25.45 2.97 18.47
CA SER A 236 24.13 2.41 18.74
C SER A 236 23.20 3.47 19.34
N CYS A 237 21.91 3.37 19.02
CA CYS A 237 20.90 4.34 19.41
C CYS A 237 19.75 3.68 20.13
N GLN A 238 19.19 4.39 21.11
CA GLN A 238 17.99 3.99 21.81
C GLN A 238 16.91 5.07 21.67
N ASP A 239 15.68 4.62 21.41
CA ASP A 239 14.49 5.46 21.55
C ASP A 239 14.03 5.48 23.00
N LEU A 240 13.86 6.70 23.54
CA LEU A 240 13.25 6.99 24.83
C LEU A 240 12.15 8.03 24.61
N GLU A 241 10.90 7.56 24.66
CA GLU A 241 9.69 8.39 24.50
C GLU A 241 9.67 9.21 23.20
N GLY A 242 10.09 8.60 22.08
CA GLY A 242 10.10 9.25 20.76
C GLY A 242 11.30 10.19 20.54
N ARG A 243 12.27 10.18 21.46
CA ARG A 243 13.54 10.89 21.29
C ARG A 243 14.68 9.88 21.19
N ILE A 244 15.62 10.17 20.31
CA ILE A 244 16.76 9.28 20.04
C ILE A 244 17.99 9.76 20.78
N TYR A 245 18.62 8.84 21.49
CA TYR A 245 19.86 9.08 22.20
C TYR A 245 20.91 8.06 21.78
N ILE A 246 22.17 8.48 21.79
CA ILE A 246 23.30 7.57 21.65
C ILE A 246 23.35 6.69 22.89
N ASP A 247 23.21 5.38 22.72
CA ASP A 247 23.33 4.42 23.82
C ASP A 247 24.78 3.96 23.99
N ASP A 248 25.47 3.66 22.89
CA ASP A 248 26.86 3.23 22.95
C ASP A 248 27.67 3.71 21.74
N ILE A 249 28.98 3.85 21.95
CA ILE A 249 29.95 4.23 20.93
C ILE A 249 31.10 3.22 21.03
N GLU A 250 31.39 2.51 19.94
CA GLU A 250 32.52 1.58 19.91
C GLU A 250 33.82 2.34 20.22
N PRO A 251 34.74 1.75 21.01
CA PRO A 251 36.00 2.42 21.37
C PRO A 251 36.87 2.85 20.17
N THR A 252 36.70 2.20 19.02
CA THR A 252 37.40 2.50 17.76
C THR A 252 36.77 3.65 16.98
N CYS A 253 35.60 4.13 17.39
CA CYS A 253 34.91 5.25 16.75
C CYS A 253 35.56 6.57 17.16
N THR A 254 36.28 7.21 16.23
CA THR A 254 36.76 8.57 16.44
C THR A 254 35.62 9.55 16.21
N THR A 255 34.98 10.00 17.30
CA THR A 255 33.91 11.00 17.26
C THR A 255 33.92 11.89 18.49
N GLN A 256 33.35 13.08 18.37
CA GLN A 256 33.10 14.01 19.47
C GLN A 256 31.83 13.71 20.28
N PHE A 257 31.01 12.76 19.81
CA PHE A 257 29.78 12.34 20.49
C PHE A 257 30.05 11.60 21.80
N LYS A 258 29.04 11.57 22.67
CA LYS A 258 29.06 10.89 23.97
C LYS A 258 27.76 10.11 24.16
N LYS A 259 27.83 9.06 24.99
CA LYS A 259 26.64 8.37 25.48
C LYS A 259 25.64 9.37 26.07
N SER A 260 24.36 9.18 25.78
CA SER A 260 23.22 10.04 26.13
C SER A 260 23.12 11.37 25.38
N ASP A 261 23.98 11.65 24.39
CA ASP A 261 23.73 12.78 23.49
C ASP A 261 22.45 12.52 22.68
N ARG A 262 21.61 13.54 22.53
CA ARG A 262 20.33 13.43 21.81
C ARG A 262 20.54 13.64 20.32
N ILE A 263 20.24 12.67 19.47
CA ILE A 263 20.25 12.86 18.02
C ILE A 263 19.08 13.76 17.62
N VAL A 264 19.38 14.82 16.86
CA VAL A 264 18.38 15.79 16.39
C VAL A 264 18.29 15.86 14.87
N ALA A 265 19.34 15.48 14.14
CA ALA A 265 19.31 15.40 12.69
C ALA A 265 20.29 14.35 12.15
N ILE A 266 19.97 13.82 10.96
CA ILE A 266 20.80 12.89 10.18
C ILE A 266 20.77 13.36 8.73
N ASP A 267 21.92 13.51 8.08
CA ASP A 267 22.08 13.98 6.69
C ASP A 267 21.24 15.24 6.39
N ASN A 268 21.28 16.21 7.32
CA ASN A 268 20.50 17.47 7.29
C ASN A 268 18.97 17.33 7.37
N MET A 269 18.46 16.12 7.60
CA MET A 269 17.05 15.87 7.90
C MET A 269 16.83 15.83 9.42
N SER A 270 15.79 16.50 9.92
CA SER A 270 15.44 16.41 11.33
C SER A 270 15.09 14.97 11.71
N ILE A 271 15.35 14.57 12.96
CA ILE A 271 15.04 13.21 13.41
C ILE A 271 13.53 12.91 13.35
N ASP A 272 12.71 13.94 13.56
CA ASP A 272 11.24 13.84 13.49
C ASP A 272 10.77 13.59 12.05
N ASP A 273 11.35 14.29 11.07
CA ASP A 273 11.05 14.07 9.64
C ASP A 273 11.55 12.70 9.18
N ARG A 274 12.73 12.28 9.63
CA ARG A 274 13.27 10.94 9.33
C ARG A 274 12.38 9.85 9.90
N TYR A 275 11.89 10.04 11.13
CA TYR A 275 10.93 9.12 11.74
C TYR A 275 9.62 9.07 10.99
N LYS A 276 9.12 10.23 10.56
CA LYS A 276 7.89 10.31 9.76
C LYS A 276 8.04 9.53 8.46
N GLU A 277 9.14 9.72 7.73
CA GLU A 277 9.45 9.00 6.49
C GLU A 277 9.46 7.48 6.71
N LEU A 278 10.11 7.01 7.80
CA LEU A 278 10.17 5.60 8.16
C LEU A 278 8.81 5.05 8.63
N SER A 279 8.02 5.84 9.36
CA SER A 279 6.69 5.44 9.82
C SER A 279 5.69 5.26 8.68
N ASP A 280 5.88 6.00 7.57
CA ASP A 280 5.01 5.90 6.39
C ASP A 280 5.21 4.60 5.61
N VAL A 281 6.26 3.83 5.89
CA VAL A 281 6.71 2.66 5.11
C VAL A 281 6.88 1.39 5.97
N PHE A 282 6.92 1.50 7.29
CA PHE A 282 6.94 0.36 8.21
C PHE A 282 5.57 0.17 8.87
N ALA A 283 4.99 -1.02 8.71
CA ALA A 283 3.79 -1.40 9.42
C ALA A 283 4.12 -1.71 10.88
N SER A 284 3.43 -1.02 11.80
CA SER A 284 3.62 -1.18 13.23
C SER A 284 2.28 -1.19 13.94
N SER A 285 2.08 -2.16 14.83
CA SER A 285 0.91 -2.24 15.70
C SER A 285 1.08 -1.49 17.03
N ASN A 286 2.32 -1.11 17.40
CA ASN A 286 2.63 -0.44 18.66
C ASN A 286 4.06 0.18 18.71
N ASN A 287 4.35 0.95 19.76
CA ASN A 287 5.67 1.59 19.96
C ASN A 287 6.84 0.60 20.05
N TYR A 288 6.61 -0.69 20.29
CA TYR A 288 7.68 -1.70 20.30
C TYR A 288 8.29 -1.92 18.92
N TYR A 289 7.53 -1.80 17.83
CA TYR A 289 8.09 -1.82 16.48
C TYR A 289 8.77 -0.49 16.09
N LEU A 290 8.48 0.64 16.76
CA LEU A 290 9.26 1.88 16.58
C LEU A 290 10.71 1.71 17.07
N LYS A 291 10.96 0.89 18.11
CA LYS A 291 12.32 0.49 18.51
C LYS A 291 13.05 -0.33 17.44
N LYS A 292 12.33 -0.97 16.51
CA LYS A 292 12.92 -1.60 15.32
C LYS A 292 13.16 -0.58 14.21
N ILE A 293 12.66 0.65 14.29
CA ILE A 293 12.97 1.70 13.32
C ILE A 293 14.23 2.46 13.73
N SER A 294 14.61 2.46 15.02
CA SER A 294 15.81 3.19 15.47
C SER A 294 17.09 2.72 14.78
N TYR A 295 17.23 1.43 14.46
CA TYR A 295 18.35 0.96 13.64
C TYR A 295 18.27 1.44 12.18
N CYS A 296 17.06 1.67 11.66
CA CYS A 296 16.84 2.20 10.31
C CYS A 296 17.22 3.67 10.18
N LEU A 297 17.25 4.43 11.28
CA LEU A 297 17.60 5.86 11.29
C LEU A 297 19.01 6.11 10.76
N LEU A 298 19.94 5.20 11.09
CA LEU A 298 21.36 5.29 10.71
C LEU A 298 21.67 4.65 9.35
N LEU A 299 20.63 4.18 8.64
CA LEU A 299 20.83 3.64 7.29
C LEU A 299 21.02 4.79 6.31
N THR A 300 22.00 4.61 5.42
CA THR A 300 22.29 5.55 4.33
C THR A 300 22.81 4.80 3.09
N GLN A 301 22.77 5.46 1.94
CA GLN A 301 23.40 4.97 0.70
C GLN A 301 24.84 5.45 0.55
N ASN A 302 25.28 6.34 1.44
CA ASN A 302 26.57 6.99 1.37
C ASN A 302 27.61 6.24 2.21
N ASP A 303 28.89 6.37 1.84
CA ASP A 303 30.04 5.82 2.59
C ASP A 303 30.33 6.60 3.90
N ASN A 304 29.54 7.65 4.16
CA ASN A 304 29.54 8.43 5.38
C ASN A 304 28.13 8.90 5.72
N ILE A 305 27.90 9.22 6.99
CA ILE A 305 26.64 9.74 7.49
C ILE A 305 26.94 10.95 8.39
N GLU A 306 26.21 12.04 8.19
CA GLU A 306 26.32 13.24 9.02
C GLU A 306 25.28 13.19 10.11
N ILE A 307 25.70 13.24 11.37
CA ILE A 307 24.81 13.19 12.53
C ILE A 307 24.96 14.50 13.29
N THR A 308 23.84 15.10 13.67
CA THR A 308 23.83 16.23 14.59
C THR A 308 23.17 15.81 15.90
N VAL A 309 23.87 16.05 17.00
CA VAL A 309 23.39 15.80 18.36
C VAL A 309 23.24 17.08 19.16
N LYS A 310 22.37 17.05 20.16
CA LYS A 310 22.21 18.07 21.18
C LYS A 310 22.76 17.55 22.52
N ARG A 311 23.75 18.25 23.07
CA ARG A 311 24.33 18.01 24.40
C ARG A 311 24.15 19.26 25.25
N GLY A 312 23.23 19.23 26.22
CA GLY A 312 22.77 20.45 26.88
C GLY A 312 22.15 21.39 25.84
N ASP A 313 22.62 22.64 25.74
CA ASP A 313 22.17 23.59 24.71
C ASP A 313 23.07 23.65 23.48
N THR A 314 24.15 22.88 23.44
CA THR A 314 25.10 22.86 22.33
C THR A 314 24.68 21.85 21.27
N LEU A 315 24.72 22.27 20.00
CA LEU A 315 24.63 21.38 18.84
C LEU A 315 26.03 20.96 18.40
N ILE A 316 26.20 19.67 18.14
CA ILE A 316 27.46 19.07 17.75
C ILE A 316 27.17 18.23 16.50
N THR A 317 27.86 18.52 15.40
CA THR A 317 27.71 17.79 14.13
C THR A 317 29.02 17.08 13.80
N ASP A 318 28.93 15.79 13.50
CA ASP A 318 30.09 14.98 13.11
C ASP A 318 29.73 14.08 11.93
N ARG A 319 30.74 13.70 11.15
CA ARG A 319 30.59 12.86 9.96
C ARG A 319 31.27 11.52 10.19
N LEU A 320 30.47 10.48 10.32
CA LEU A 320 30.94 9.13 10.62
C LEU A 320 31.08 8.33 9.33
N LYS A 321 32.10 7.48 9.25
CA LYS A 321 32.20 6.48 8.18
C LYS A 321 31.10 5.44 8.35
N THR A 322 30.59 4.95 7.24
CA THR A 322 29.61 3.87 7.23
C THR A 322 30.24 2.59 6.70
N SER A 323 29.57 1.47 6.92
CA SER A 323 29.99 0.15 6.46
C SER A 323 28.78 -0.60 5.89
N PRO A 324 28.99 -1.44 4.87
CA PRO A 324 27.91 -2.25 4.31
C PRO A 324 27.23 -3.09 5.38
N ILE A 325 25.91 -3.13 5.37
CA ILE A 325 25.13 -4.00 6.25
C ILE A 325 25.40 -5.45 5.85
N LYS A 326 25.99 -6.23 6.75
CA LYS A 326 26.15 -7.68 6.56
C LYS A 326 24.81 -8.35 6.84
N PHE A 327 24.05 -8.65 5.79
CA PHE A 327 22.90 -9.54 5.90
C PHE A 327 23.42 -10.97 6.07
N ASP A 328 23.36 -11.48 7.30
CA ASP A 328 23.67 -12.87 7.58
C ASP A 328 22.60 -13.78 6.95
N SER A 329 22.90 -14.29 5.75
CA SER A 329 22.04 -15.20 4.99
C SER A 329 21.92 -16.60 5.63
N SER A 330 22.73 -16.91 6.66
CA SER A 330 22.66 -18.18 7.40
C SER A 330 21.57 -18.18 8.48
N LYS A 331 21.13 -17.01 8.92
CA LYS A 331 19.94 -16.87 9.78
C LYS A 331 18.68 -16.81 8.93
N LYS A 332 18.23 -17.98 8.45
CA LYS A 332 16.84 -18.14 7.96
C LYS A 332 15.87 -17.51 8.98
N GLN A 333 15.20 -16.43 8.58
CA GLN A 333 13.86 -16.02 9.04
C GLN A 333 13.58 -16.11 10.56
N LYS A 334 14.34 -15.41 11.41
CA LYS A 334 13.86 -15.12 12.79
C LYS A 334 13.42 -13.69 13.03
N ASN A 335 13.88 -12.74 12.21
CA ASN A 335 13.38 -11.38 12.26
C ASN A 335 12.57 -11.09 10.99
N LYS A 336 11.31 -11.55 11.00
CA LYS A 336 10.29 -10.97 10.12
C LYS A 336 10.13 -9.50 10.56
N TYR A 337 10.44 -8.58 9.66
CA TYR A 337 10.14 -7.16 9.75
C TYR A 337 9.04 -6.85 8.76
#